data_AF-X1BNS5-F1
#
_entry.id   AF-X1BNS5-F1
#
_cell.length_a   1.000
_cell.length_b   1.000
_cell.length_c   1.000
_cell.angle_alpha   90.00
_cell.angle_beta   90.00
_cell.angle_gamma   90.00
#
_symmetry.space_group_name_H-M   'P 1'
#
loop_
_entity.id
_entity.type
_entity.pdbx_description
1 polymer ?
#
loop_
_entity_poly.entity_id
_entity_poly.type
_entity_poly.pdbx_seq_one_letter_code
_entity_poly.pdbx_strand_id
1 'polypeptide(L)'
;MVLIIICFQADGTINISDLDFIRKELNDAGIRLNTQAPRIQIKMRNRGGIHFTYKGDQLMDADEVKSLMNDLKIRNAGVYFAEHNITPEQLIDIVYGNRIYT
;
A
#
# COMPACT_ATOMS: atom_id res chain seq x y z
N MET A 1 -10.62 17.26 -7.80
CA MET A 1 -11.70 17.43 -8.81
C MET A 1 -12.50 16.15 -9.08
N VAL A 2 -11.90 14.94 -9.08
CA VAL A 2 -12.61 13.70 -9.45
C VAL A 2 -13.62 13.21 -8.38
N LEU A 3 -13.35 13.44 -7.09
CA LEU A 3 -14.25 13.01 -5.99
C LEU A 3 -15.62 13.73 -5.95
N ILE A 4 -15.76 14.90 -6.58
CA ILE A 4 -17.03 15.65 -6.55
C ILE A 4 -18.07 15.05 -7.52
N ILE A 5 -17.64 14.32 -8.56
CA ILE A 5 -18.54 13.87 -9.63
C ILE A 5 -19.36 12.63 -9.24
N ILE A 6 -18.92 11.84 -8.25
CA ILE A 6 -19.61 10.59 -7.88
C ILE A 6 -20.66 10.81 -6.77
N CYS A 7 -20.57 11.92 -6.01
CA CYS A 7 -21.49 12.23 -4.90
C CYS A 7 -22.71 13.08 -5.29
N PHE A 8 -22.96 13.39 -6.56
CA PHE A 8 -24.15 14.16 -6.92
C PHE A 8 -25.38 13.24 -6.92
N GLN A 9 -25.93 12.97 -5.73
CA GLN A 9 -27.32 12.57 -5.63
C GLN A 9 -28.19 13.64 -6.29
N ALA A 10 -29.28 13.24 -6.94
CA ALA A 10 -30.18 14.14 -7.66
C ALA A 10 -30.80 15.26 -6.79
N ASP A 11 -30.61 15.19 -5.47
CA ASP A 11 -31.07 16.16 -4.46
C ASP A 11 -30.01 17.20 -4.04
N GLY A 12 -28.77 17.11 -4.55
CA GLY A 12 -27.70 18.08 -4.29
C GLY A 12 -27.08 18.01 -2.89
N THR A 13 -27.33 16.94 -2.12
CA THR A 13 -26.72 16.76 -0.80
C THR A 13 -25.41 15.97 -0.88
N ILE A 14 -24.41 16.36 -0.07
CA ILE A 14 -23.14 15.62 0.07
C ILE A 14 -23.12 14.99 1.45
N ASN A 15 -23.23 13.66 1.52
CA ASN A 15 -23.07 12.95 2.77
C ASN A 15 -21.59 12.56 2.98
N ILE A 16 -21.05 12.86 4.16
CA ILE A 16 -19.67 12.54 4.51
C ILE A 16 -19.47 11.02 4.59
N SER A 17 -20.51 10.26 4.96
CA SER A 17 -20.48 8.79 5.00
C SER A 17 -20.17 8.17 3.62
N ASP A 18 -20.66 8.80 2.56
CA ASP A 18 -20.46 8.30 1.19
C ASP A 18 -19.01 8.50 0.73
N LEU A 19 -18.31 9.50 1.25
CA LEU A 19 -16.90 9.72 0.94
C LEU A 19 -16.03 8.56 1.42
N ASP A 20 -16.29 8.01 2.60
CA ASP A 20 -15.52 6.89 3.12
C ASP A 20 -15.84 5.59 2.37
N PHE A 21 -17.11 5.41 1.98
CA PHE A 21 -17.51 4.31 1.10
C PHE A 21 -16.81 4.39 -0.27
N ILE A 22 -16.84 5.55 -0.92
CA ILE A 22 -16.18 5.77 -2.21
C ILE A 22 -14.66 5.59 -2.10
N ARG A 23 -14.04 6.10 -1.03
CA ARG A 23 -12.60 5.85 -0.78
C ARG A 23 -12.31 4.37 -0.67
N LYS A 24 -13.16 3.61 0.01
CA LYS A 24 -13.01 2.16 0.13
C LYS A 24 -13.14 1.48 -1.23
N GLU A 25 -14.20 1.75 -1.99
CA GLU A 25 -14.40 1.19 -3.34
C GLU A 25 -13.24 1.50 -4.28
N LEU A 26 -12.71 2.73 -4.23
CA LEU A 26 -11.54 3.12 -5.03
C LEU A 26 -10.27 2.38 -4.59
N ASN A 27 -10.05 2.21 -3.28
CA ASN A 27 -8.93 1.42 -2.77
C ASN A 27 -9.05 -0.05 -3.20
N ASP A 28 -10.25 -0.63 -3.15
CA ASP A 28 -10.54 -2.00 -3.55
C ASP A 28 -10.32 -2.18 -5.07
N ALA A 29 -10.71 -1.17 -5.87
CA ALA A 29 -10.39 -1.07 -7.30
C ALA A 29 -8.89 -0.79 -7.59
N GLY A 30 -8.08 -0.50 -6.58
CA GLY A 30 -6.64 -0.28 -6.69
C GLY A 30 -6.18 1.14 -6.98
N ILE A 31 -7.04 2.11 -6.73
CA ILE A 31 -6.76 3.54 -6.85
C ILE A 31 -6.48 4.11 -5.47
N ARG A 32 -5.26 4.63 -5.26
CA ARG A 32 -4.84 5.32 -4.04
C ARG A 32 -4.92 6.82 -4.25
N LEU A 33 -6.00 7.42 -3.75
CA LEU A 33 -6.28 8.85 -3.90
C LEU A 33 -5.39 9.73 -2.99
N ASN A 34 -4.93 10.85 -3.53
CA ASN A 34 -4.09 11.87 -2.91
C ASN A 34 -2.88 11.30 -2.14
N THR A 35 -2.36 10.16 -2.60
CA THR A 35 -1.30 9.41 -1.91
C THR A 35 -0.17 9.14 -2.88
N GLN A 36 1.07 9.31 -2.43
CA GLN A 36 2.25 8.93 -3.20
C GLN A 36 2.64 7.48 -2.91
N ALA A 37 3.20 6.80 -3.90
CA ALA A 37 3.73 5.46 -3.72
C ALA A 37 4.86 5.49 -2.66
N PRO A 38 4.81 4.62 -1.64
CA PRO A 38 5.82 4.58 -0.59
C PRO A 38 7.17 4.16 -1.19
N ARG A 39 8.26 4.75 -0.69
CA ARG A 39 9.60 4.40 -1.17
C ARG A 39 10.12 3.12 -0.54
N ILE A 40 9.74 2.00 -1.16
CA ILE A 40 10.17 0.65 -0.81
C ILE A 40 11.01 0.08 -1.95
N GLN A 41 12.18 -0.47 -1.62
CA GLN A 41 13.04 -1.15 -2.59
C GLN A 41 13.04 -2.66 -2.32
N ILE A 42 12.67 -3.46 -3.32
CA ILE A 42 12.67 -4.92 -3.24
C ILE A 42 13.63 -5.46 -4.29
N LYS A 43 14.67 -6.16 -3.85
CA LYS A 43 15.64 -6.82 -4.72
C LYS A 43 15.53 -8.33 -4.55
N MET A 44 14.97 -9.00 -5.55
CA MET A 44 14.85 -10.46 -5.58
C MET A 44 16.23 -11.12 -5.56
N ARG A 45 16.32 -12.25 -4.85
CA ARG A 45 17.55 -13.04 -4.72
C ARG A 45 17.26 -14.51 -5.01
N ASN A 46 18.29 -15.27 -5.37
CA ASN A 46 18.13 -16.70 -5.62
C ASN A 46 18.05 -17.52 -4.33
N ARG A 47 18.75 -17.09 -3.27
CA ARG A 47 18.89 -17.79 -1.98
C ARG A 47 19.18 -16.78 -0.86
N GLY A 48 19.13 -17.23 0.39
CA GLY A 48 19.51 -16.44 1.58
C GLY A 48 18.33 -15.89 2.38
N GLY A 49 17.10 -16.23 2.02
CA GLY A 49 15.90 -15.80 2.75
C GLY A 49 15.57 -14.33 2.52
N ILE A 50 14.75 -13.79 3.41
CA ILE A 50 14.29 -12.41 3.40
C ILE A 50 15.19 -11.59 4.31
N HIS A 51 15.84 -10.59 3.75
CA HIS A 51 16.65 -9.64 4.50
C HIS A 51 15.95 -8.30 4.53
N PHE A 52 15.56 -7.85 5.72
CA PHE A 52 14.87 -6.60 5.92
C PHE A 52 15.80 -5.55 6.50
N THR A 53 15.87 -4.39 5.85
CA THR A 53 16.54 -3.19 6.35
C THR A 53 15.59 -2.01 6.23
N TYR A 54 15.77 -1.00 7.07
CA TYR A 54 14.87 0.14 7.08
C TYR A 54 15.56 1.39 7.60
N LYS A 55 14.96 2.55 7.32
CA LYS A 55 15.36 3.83 7.86
C LYS A 55 14.31 4.32 8.85
N GLY A 56 14.76 4.67 10.07
CA GLY A 56 13.89 5.23 11.11
C GLY A 56 12.89 4.24 11.70
N ASP A 57 11.88 4.74 12.40
CA ASP A 57 10.89 3.90 13.07
C ASP A 57 9.90 3.27 12.08
N GLN A 58 9.59 1.99 12.32
CA GLN A 58 8.71 1.17 11.50
C GLN A 58 7.60 0.56 12.32
N LEU A 59 6.46 0.31 11.64
CA LEU A 59 5.30 -0.36 12.24
C LEU A 59 5.46 -1.88 12.29
N MET A 60 6.26 -2.45 11.37
CA MET A 60 6.49 -3.88 11.27
C MET A 60 7.91 -4.24 11.66
N ASP A 61 8.07 -5.35 12.39
CA ASP A 61 9.37 -5.95 12.64
C ASP A 61 9.85 -6.85 11.49
N ALA A 62 11.06 -7.39 11.62
CA ALA A 62 11.65 -8.23 10.59
C ALA A 62 10.92 -9.57 10.40
N ASP A 63 10.31 -10.13 11.44
CA ASP A 63 9.59 -11.40 11.37
C ASP A 63 8.22 -11.22 10.73
N GLU A 64 7.53 -10.11 11.02
CA GLU A 64 6.28 -9.71 10.38
C GLU A 64 6.47 -9.46 8.88
N VAL A 65 7.48 -8.68 8.49
CA VAL A 65 7.81 -8.45 7.07
C VAL A 65 8.13 -9.78 6.39
N LYS A 66 8.88 -10.66 7.05
CA LYS A 66 9.23 -11.97 6.50
C LYS A 66 8.00 -12.86 6.34
N SER A 67 7.10 -12.89 7.32
CA SER A 67 5.85 -13.65 7.23
C SER A 67 5.00 -13.17 6.05
N LEU A 68 4.78 -11.86 5.98
CA LEU A 68 3.98 -11.24 4.92
C LEU A 68 4.54 -11.53 3.52
N MET A 69 5.85 -11.36 3.34
CA MET A 69 6.50 -11.64 2.05
C MET A 69 6.42 -13.13 1.66
N ASN A 70 6.48 -14.05 2.64
CA ASN A 70 6.28 -15.48 2.39
C ASN A 70 4.84 -15.80 1.96
N ASP A 71 3.86 -15.13 2.55
CA ASP A 71 2.44 -15.26 2.15
C ASP A 71 2.24 -14.81 0.71
N LEU A 72 2.93 -13.73 0.32
CA LEU A 72 3.03 -13.22 -1.06
C LEU A 72 3.91 -14.10 -1.98
N LYS A 73 4.34 -15.28 -1.52
CA LYS A 73 5.16 -16.27 -2.24
C LYS A 73 6.58 -15.81 -2.59
N ILE A 74 7.09 -14.76 -1.96
CA ILE A 74 8.48 -14.29 -2.11
C ILE A 74 9.31 -14.82 -0.95
N ARG A 75 10.19 -15.78 -1.23
CA ARG A 75 11.02 -16.44 -0.19
C ARG A 75 12.43 -15.86 -0.05
N ASN A 76 12.93 -15.21 -1.09
CA ASN A 76 14.31 -14.72 -1.16
C ASN A 76 14.34 -13.31 -1.75
N ALA A 77 14.50 -12.31 -0.89
CA ALA A 77 14.56 -10.91 -1.31
C ALA A 77 15.28 -10.04 -0.27
N GLY A 78 15.94 -8.99 -0.72
CA GLY A 78 16.29 -7.86 0.13
C GLY A 78 15.16 -6.83 0.07
N VAL A 79 14.59 -6.48 1.21
CA VAL A 79 13.53 -5.46 1.35
C VAL A 79 14.12 -4.29 2.12
N TYR A 80 14.04 -3.10 1.54
CA TYR A 80 14.49 -1.87 2.16
C TYR A 80 13.37 -0.83 2.22
N PHE A 81 13.03 -0.38 3.43
CA PHE A 81 12.12 0.75 3.64
C PHE A 81 12.90 2.05 3.79
N ALA A 82 12.70 2.98 2.87
CA ALA A 82 13.38 4.27 2.88
C ALA A 82 12.64 5.34 3.70
N GLU A 83 11.37 5.08 4.03
CA GLU A 83 10.44 5.98 4.73
C GLU A 83 9.99 5.38 6.05
N HIS A 84 9.50 6.24 6.96
CA HIS A 84 9.01 5.84 8.28
C HIS A 84 7.57 5.32 8.20
N ASN A 85 7.20 4.48 9.16
CA ASN A 85 5.82 4.03 9.37
C ASN A 85 5.15 3.38 8.13
N ILE A 86 5.90 2.56 7.39
CA ILE A 86 5.32 1.82 6.25
C ILE A 86 4.31 0.80 6.75
N THR A 87 3.14 0.74 6.11
CA THR A 87 2.08 -0.22 6.48
C THR A 87 2.21 -1.55 5.72
N PRO A 88 1.62 -2.65 6.24
CA PRO A 88 1.56 -3.93 5.52
C PRO A 88 0.94 -3.81 4.13
N GLU A 89 -0.16 -3.04 3.99
CA GLU A 89 -0.88 -2.85 2.73
C GLU A 89 -0.02 -2.13 1.68
N GLN A 90 0.80 -1.17 2.13
CA GLN A 90 1.75 -0.47 1.29
C GLN A 90 2.83 -1.40 0.74
N LEU A 91 3.34 -2.32 1.56
CA LEU A 91 4.27 -3.34 1.08
C LEU A 91 3.59 -4.28 0.07
N ILE A 92 2.36 -4.71 0.34
CA ILE A 92 1.57 -5.55 -0.57
C ILE A 92 1.38 -4.85 -1.93
N ASP A 93 1.01 -3.58 -1.92
CA ASP A 93 0.79 -2.80 -3.13
C ASP A 93 2.05 -2.72 -4.01
N ILE A 94 3.21 -2.49 -3.40
CA ILE A 94 4.51 -2.45 -4.12
C ILE A 94 4.88 -3.82 -4.68
N VAL A 95 4.59 -4.91 -3.94
CA VAL A 95 4.86 -6.27 -4.43
C VAL A 95 4.00 -6.61 -5.65
N TYR A 96 2.71 -6.24 -5.64
CA TYR A 96 1.82 -6.51 -6.77
C TYR A 96 2.02 -5.54 -7.93
N GLY A 97 2.47 -4.31 -7.69
CA GLY A 97 2.77 -3.31 -8.73
C GLY A 97 1.55 -2.85 -9.54
N ASN A 98 0.33 -3.22 -9.14
CA ASN A 98 -0.91 -3.03 -9.91
C ASN A 98 -1.78 -1.88 -9.38
N ARG A 99 -1.21 -0.94 -8.61
CA ARG A 99 -1.94 0.18 -8.01
C ARG A 99 -1.64 1.50 -8.69
N ILE A 100 -2.68 2.32 -8.86
CA ILE A 100 -2.57 3.67 -9.42
C ILE A 100 -2.58 4.66 -8.27
N TYR A 101 -1.54 5.49 -8.19
CA TYR A 101 -1.42 6.58 -7.24
C TYR A 101 -1.74 7.89 -7.96
N THR A 102 -2.66 8.69 -7.44
CA THR A 102 -3.17 9.93 -8.08
C THR A 102 -3.45 10.98 -7.04
#